data_AF-A0A969QZV1-F1
#
_entry.id   AF-A0A969QZV1-F1
#
_cell.length_a   1.000
_cell.length_b   1.000
_cell.length_c   1.000
_cell.angle_alpha   90.00
_cell.angle_beta   90.00
_cell.angle_gamma   90.00
#
_symmetry.space_group_name_H-M   'P 1'
#
loop_
_entity.id
_entity.type
_entity.pdbx_description
1 polymer ?
#
loop_
_entity_poly.entity_id
_entity_poly.type
_entity_poly.pdbx_seq_one_letter_code
_entity_poly.pdbx_strand_id
1 'polypeptide(L)'
;MSGEGVQQALLKLVEGSTVSVPMQKARNGNGGANGGREGLQAIDTTNILFIAAGAFSGLGRIVADRKHRPGLGFARTLRSAEQVDRQGGVVAGKEQRVNKREEPSAIAQAESSDLITFGLIPEFVGRFPSIAALANLNEEVR
;
A
#
# COMPACT_ATOMS: atom_id res chain seq x y z
N MET A 1 -12.67 16.88 -0.38
CA MET A 1 -12.85 16.10 -1.62
C MET A 1 -12.35 14.70 -1.36
N SER A 2 -13.18 13.67 -1.58
CA SER A 2 -12.87 12.28 -1.20
C SER A 2 -11.75 11.70 -2.07
N GLY A 3 -10.76 11.05 -1.45
CA GLY A 3 -9.66 10.38 -2.15
C GLY A 3 -10.13 9.24 -3.07
N GLU A 4 -11.34 8.73 -2.86
CA GLU A 4 -11.99 7.73 -3.72
C GLU A 4 -12.21 8.22 -5.15
N GLY A 5 -12.62 9.48 -5.34
CA GLY A 5 -12.86 10.03 -6.68
C GLY A 5 -11.59 10.06 -7.54
N VAL A 6 -10.43 10.26 -6.91
CA VAL A 6 -9.13 10.19 -7.58
C VAL A 6 -8.81 8.75 -7.99
N GLN A 7 -9.07 7.77 -7.11
CA GLN A 7 -8.85 6.35 -7.43
C GLN A 7 -9.72 5.92 -8.62
N GLN A 8 -10.99 6.33 -8.65
CA GLN A 8 -11.90 6.06 -9.75
C GLN A 8 -11.47 6.71 -11.07
N ALA A 9 -10.90 7.92 -11.03
CA ALA A 9 -10.34 8.55 -12.21
C ALA A 9 -9.08 7.82 -12.72
N LEU A 10 -8.20 7.39 -11.81
CA LEU A 10 -6.99 6.65 -12.14
C LEU A 10 -7.29 5.26 -12.70
N LEU A 11 -8.37 4.60 -12.25
CA LEU A 11 -8.82 3.32 -12.78
C LEU A 11 -8.97 3.36 -14.31
N LYS A 12 -9.58 4.43 -14.85
CA LYS A 12 -9.76 4.58 -16.31
C LYS A 12 -8.44 4.65 -17.07
N LEU A 13 -7.39 5.19 -16.45
CA LEU A 13 -6.06 5.24 -17.07
C LEU A 13 -5.39 3.86 -17.03
N VAL A 14 -5.45 3.19 -15.89
CA VAL A 14 -4.83 1.88 -15.67
C VAL A 14 -5.52 0.77 -16.47
N GLU A 15 -6.82 0.90 -16.72
CA GLU A 15 -7.60 -0.07 -17.51
C GLU A 15 -7.33 -0.02 -19.01
N GLY A 16 -6.72 1.07 -19.50
CA GLY A 16 -6.59 1.35 -20.92
C GLY A 16 -7.68 2.32 -21.39
N SER A 17 -7.25 3.53 -21.75
CA SER A 17 -8.12 4.51 -22.40
C SER A 17 -7.33 5.37 -23.38
N THR A 18 -8.04 5.94 -24.35
CA THR A 18 -7.48 6.99 -25.20
C THR A 18 -7.67 8.34 -24.53
N VAL A 19 -6.58 8.96 -24.09
CA VAL A 19 -6.59 10.26 -23.43
C VAL A 19 -5.94 11.34 -24.28
N SER A 20 -6.56 12.51 -24.32
CA SER A 20 -6.02 13.67 -25.03
C SER A 20 -5.13 14.49 -24.11
N VAL A 21 -3.84 14.57 -24.44
CA VAL A 21 -2.88 15.44 -23.75
C VAL A 21 -2.47 16.62 -24.63
N PRO A 22 -2.31 17.83 -24.07
CA PRO A 22 -1.83 18.97 -24.84
C PRO A 22 -0.38 18.75 -25.25
N MET A 23 -0.07 18.94 -26.54
CA MET A 23 1.31 18.93 -27.02
C MET A 23 2.03 20.15 -26.45
N GLN A 24 3.06 19.91 -25.63
CA GLN A 24 3.91 20.98 -25.14
C GLN A 24 4.67 21.56 -26.32
N LYS A 25 4.48 22.87 -26.58
CA LYS A 25 5.22 23.61 -27.61
C LYS A 25 6.70 23.32 -27.43
N ALA A 26 7.33 22.65 -28.40
CA ALA A 26 8.75 22.39 -28.36
C ALA A 26 9.47 23.72 -28.10
N ARG A 27 10.26 23.79 -27.02
CA ARG A 27 11.13 24.93 -26.69
C ARG A 27 12.30 25.05 -27.67
N ASN A 28 12.10 24.75 -28.94
CA ASN A 28 13.10 24.99 -29.97
C ASN A 28 12.87 26.39 -30.52
N GLY A 29 13.75 27.30 -30.10
CA GLY A 29 13.80 28.66 -30.59
C GLY A 29 14.04 28.69 -32.08
N ASN A 30 12.99 28.93 -32.86
CA ASN A 30 12.96 29.95 -33.89
C ASN A 30 11.61 29.96 -34.60
N GLY A 31 11.05 31.16 -34.71
CA GLY A 31 10.22 31.57 -35.85
C GLY A 31 8.85 30.90 -35.96
N GLY A 32 7.80 31.63 -35.56
CA GLY A 32 6.46 31.36 -36.06
C GLY A 32 5.37 31.71 -35.07
N ALA A 33 4.98 32.98 -35.05
CA ALA A 33 3.65 33.37 -34.62
C ALA A 33 2.65 32.76 -35.61
N ASN A 34 2.14 31.58 -35.31
CA ASN A 34 0.93 31.10 -35.96
C ASN A 34 -0.04 30.67 -34.86
N GLY A 35 -1.19 31.34 -34.80
CA GLY A 35 -2.28 31.10 -33.85
C GLY A 35 -3.01 29.78 -34.11
N GLY A 36 -2.26 28.70 -34.29
CA GLY A 36 -2.76 27.35 -34.46
C GLY A 36 -3.08 26.74 -33.11
N ARG A 37 -4.32 26.26 -32.98
CA ARG A 37 -4.84 25.45 -31.86
C ARG A 37 -3.74 24.62 -31.23
N GLU A 38 -3.60 24.71 -29.91
CA GLU A 38 -2.80 23.77 -29.13
C GLU A 38 -3.18 22.35 -29.56
N GLY A 39 -2.25 21.64 -30.20
CA GLY A 39 -2.51 20.31 -30.73
C GLY A 39 -2.76 19.37 -29.57
N LEU A 40 -3.95 18.77 -29.51
CA LEU A 40 -4.21 17.66 -28.58
C LEU A 40 -3.68 16.38 -29.22
N GLN A 41 -2.81 15.66 -28.50
CA GLN A 41 -2.36 14.33 -28.89
C GLN A 41 -3.18 13.29 -28.15
N ALA A 42 -3.79 12.37 -28.90
CA ALA A 42 -4.41 11.18 -28.33
C ALA A 42 -3.31 10.16 -27.98
N ILE A 43 -3.31 9.68 -26.74
CA ILE A 43 -2.43 8.63 -26.23
C ILE A 43 -3.30 7.46 -25.76
N ASP A 44 -2.94 6.24 -26.19
CA ASP A 44 -3.52 4.99 -25.68
C ASP A 44 -2.70 4.48 -24.50
N THR A 45 -3.36 4.26 -23.35
CA THR A 45 -2.70 3.80 -22.13
C THR A 45 -2.60 2.28 -21.98
N THR A 46 -3.14 1.49 -22.92
CA THR A 46 -3.24 0.01 -22.82
C THR A 46 -1.91 -0.68 -22.49
N ASN A 47 -0.79 -0.20 -23.03
CA ASN A 47 0.54 -0.80 -22.85
C ASN A 47 1.49 0.07 -22.01
N ILE A 48 0.95 1.03 -21.25
CA ILE A 48 1.75 1.83 -20.33
C ILE A 48 1.89 1.07 -19.01
N LEU A 49 3.13 0.89 -18.54
CA LEU A 49 3.40 0.33 -17.22
C LEU A 49 3.07 1.37 -16.15
N PHE A 50 2.13 1.05 -15.26
CA PHE A 50 1.81 1.86 -14.09
C PHE A 50 2.47 1.30 -12.84
N ILE A 51 3.22 2.14 -12.14
CA ILE A 51 3.77 1.85 -10.81
C ILE A 51 3.14 2.83 -9.83
N ALA A 52 2.30 2.32 -8.94
CA ALA A 52 1.73 3.09 -7.84
C ALA A 52 2.58 2.86 -6.58
N ALA A 53 3.15 3.95 -6.03
CA ALA A 53 3.97 3.91 -4.84
C ALA A 53 3.56 5.01 -3.86
N GLY A 54 3.76 4.76 -2.57
CA GLY A 54 3.41 5.70 -1.51
C GLY A 54 3.86 5.21 -0.14
N ALA A 55 3.82 6.10 0.85
CA ALA A 55 4.05 5.76 2.24
C ALA A 55 2.71 5.44 2.92
N PHE A 56 2.55 4.20 3.39
CA PHE A 56 1.31 3.71 3.98
C PHE A 56 1.39 3.71 5.51
N SER A 57 1.31 4.89 6.12
CA SER A 57 1.36 5.06 7.58
C SER A 57 0.21 4.32 8.27
N GLY A 58 0.54 3.37 9.15
CA GLY A 58 -0.46 2.57 9.87
C GLY A 58 -0.86 1.26 9.20
N LEU A 59 -0.49 1.03 7.93
CA LEU A 59 -0.73 -0.25 7.25
C LEU A 59 -0.08 -1.43 8.00
N GLY A 60 1.12 -1.23 8.55
CA GLY A 60 1.79 -2.26 9.35
C GLY A 60 0.96 -2.75 10.55
N ARG A 61 0.13 -1.89 11.14
CA ARG A 61 -0.80 -2.28 12.22
C ARG A 61 -1.93 -3.14 11.68
N ILE A 62 -2.52 -2.78 10.54
CA ILE A 62 -3.59 -3.56 9.88
C ILE A 62 -3.07 -4.97 9.56
N VAL A 63 -1.88 -5.05 8.97
CA VAL A 63 -1.25 -6.34 8.64
C VAL A 63 -0.95 -7.17 9.91
N ALA A 64 -0.44 -6.52 10.96
CA ALA A 64 -0.17 -7.18 12.24
C ALA A 64 -1.48 -7.69 12.88
N ASP A 65 -2.54 -6.88 12.91
CA ASP A 65 -3.84 -7.26 13.46
C ASP A 65 -4.46 -8.42 12.68
N ARG A 66 -4.32 -8.45 11.35
CA ARG A 66 -4.75 -9.58 10.51
C ARG A 66 -4.04 -10.88 10.91
N LYS A 67 -2.71 -10.83 11.10
CA LYS A 67 -1.91 -12.01 11.46
C LYS A 67 -2.10 -12.47 12.91
N HIS A 68 -2.28 -11.52 13.81
CA HIS A 68 -2.34 -11.79 15.24
C HIS A 68 -3.76 -11.92 15.79
N ARG A 69 -4.79 -11.92 14.93
CA ARG A 69 -6.18 -12.19 15.34
C ARG A 69 -6.24 -13.46 16.19
N PRO A 70 -6.37 -13.34 17.53
CA PRO A 70 -6.45 -14.52 18.36
C PRO A 70 -7.84 -15.09 18.12
N GLY A 71 -7.90 -16.27 17.48
CA GLY A 71 -9.16 -16.99 17.30
C GLY A 71 -9.92 -17.06 18.63
N LEU A 72 -11.18 -16.64 18.61
CA LEU A 72 -12.10 -16.72 19.74
C LEU A 72 -12.49 -18.20 19.92
N GLY A 73 -11.56 -19.01 20.43
CA GLY A 73 -11.73 -20.45 20.55
C GLY A 73 -10.93 -21.00 21.72
N PHE A 74 -11.44 -22.08 22.30
CA PHE A 74 -10.98 -22.81 23.49
C PHE A 74 -9.45 -23.04 23.62
N ALA A 75 -8.67 -22.89 22.54
CA ALA A 75 -7.21 -22.98 22.54
C ALA A 75 -6.48 -21.78 23.17
N ARG A 76 -7.13 -20.63 23.43
CA ARG A 76 -6.48 -19.47 24.05
C ARG A 76 -6.21 -19.67 25.55
N THR A 77 -7.07 -20.42 26.25
CA THR A 77 -6.82 -20.76 27.66
C THR A 77 -5.51 -21.52 27.80
N LEU A 78 -5.09 -22.32 26.80
CA LEU A 78 -3.85 -23.09 26.87
C LEU A 78 -2.60 -22.21 26.74
N ARG A 79 -2.59 -21.22 25.84
CA ARG A 79 -1.43 -20.30 25.72
C ARG A 79 -1.33 -19.29 26.88
N SER A 80 -2.44 -18.99 27.55
CA SER A 80 -2.44 -18.17 28.78
C SER A 80 -2.21 -19.00 30.05
N ALA A 81 -2.43 -20.31 30.01
CA ALA A 81 -2.24 -21.21 31.15
C ALA A 81 -0.88 -21.91 31.17
N GLU A 82 -0.05 -21.79 30.13
CA GLU A 82 1.29 -22.40 30.07
C GLU A 82 2.39 -21.46 30.59
N GLN A 83 2.07 -20.73 31.66
CA GLN A 83 3.05 -20.16 32.59
C GLN A 83 2.50 -20.37 34.02
N VAL A 84 2.41 -21.64 34.43
CA VAL A 84 2.30 -21.99 35.84
C VAL A 84 3.70 -22.27 36.34
N ASP A 85 4.34 -21.24 36.92
CA ASP A 85 5.44 -21.48 37.85
C ASP A 85 4.90 -22.36 39.00
N ARG A 86 5.73 -23.27 39.50
CA ARG A 86 5.40 -24.24 40.57
C ARG A 86 5.01 -23.62 41.92
N GLN A 87 4.71 -22.32 41.98
CA GLN A 87 4.33 -21.56 43.16
C GLN A 87 3.18 -20.59 42.83
N GLY A 88 2.01 -21.12 42.49
CA GLY A 88 0.67 -20.59 42.87
C GLY A 88 0.33 -19.10 42.71
N GLY A 89 1.03 -18.31 41.89
CA GLY A 89 0.76 -16.89 41.69
C GLY A 89 0.24 -16.58 40.29
N VAL A 90 -0.96 -15.98 40.18
CA VAL A 90 -1.46 -15.42 38.92
C VAL A 90 -0.68 -14.13 38.64
N VAL A 91 0.27 -14.19 37.71
CA VAL A 91 0.99 -13.00 37.24
C VAL A 91 0.08 -12.28 36.25
N ALA A 92 -0.46 -11.13 36.64
CA ALA A 92 -1.13 -10.20 35.73
C ALA A 92 -0.21 -9.94 34.53
N GLY A 93 -0.75 -10.20 33.33
CA GLY A 93 0.00 -10.29 32.08
C GLY A 93 0.99 -9.17 31.92
N LYS A 94 2.28 -9.52 32.02
CA LYS A 94 3.37 -8.69 31.51
C LYS A 94 3.03 -8.40 30.06
N GLU A 95 2.93 -7.10 29.75
CA GLU A 95 3.00 -6.57 28.41
C GLU A 95 4.05 -7.38 27.65
N GLN A 96 3.57 -8.13 26.67
CA GLN A 96 4.42 -8.93 25.82
C GLN A 96 5.25 -7.93 25.02
N ARG A 97 6.42 -7.57 25.58
CA ARG A 97 7.51 -6.92 24.86
C ARG A 97 7.93 -7.93 23.81
N VAL A 98 7.21 -7.92 22.69
CA VAL A 98 7.55 -8.70 21.51
C VAL A 98 8.99 -8.32 21.20
N ASN A 99 9.85 -9.33 21.28
CA ASN A 99 11.26 -9.23 20.97
C ASN A 99 11.42 -8.43 19.68
N LYS A 100 12.07 -7.26 19.77
CA LYS A 100 12.52 -6.45 18.64
C LYS A 100 13.71 -7.16 17.98
N ARG A 101 13.54 -8.43 17.60
CA ARG A 101 14.29 -8.99 16.47
C ARG A 101 13.76 -8.27 15.25
N GLU A 102 14.63 -8.01 14.30
CA GLU A 102 14.35 -7.31 13.05
C GLU A 102 13.41 -8.17 12.20
N GLU A 103 12.17 -8.32 12.64
CA GLU A 103 11.10 -8.85 11.83
C GLU A 103 11.02 -7.92 10.62
N PRO A 104 10.99 -8.46 9.39
CA PRO A 104 10.73 -7.65 8.22
C PRO A 104 9.48 -6.83 8.52
N SER A 105 9.57 -5.51 8.30
CA SER A 105 8.47 -4.56 8.46
C SER A 105 7.16 -5.26 8.13
N ALA A 106 6.17 -5.29 9.03
CA ALA A 106 4.95 -6.09 8.84
C ALA A 106 4.31 -5.87 7.45
N ILE A 107 4.54 -4.70 6.86
CA ILE A 107 4.17 -4.29 5.50
C ILE A 107 4.74 -5.21 4.40
N ALA A 108 5.89 -5.86 4.61
CA ALA A 108 6.47 -6.83 3.66
C ALA A 108 5.60 -8.07 3.43
N GLN A 109 4.62 -8.31 4.30
CA GLN A 109 3.65 -9.39 4.17
C GLN A 109 2.23 -8.84 3.97
N ALA A 110 2.10 -7.61 3.47
CA ALA A 110 0.83 -7.00 3.15
C ALA A 110 0.13 -7.75 2.01
N GLU A 111 -1.19 -7.88 2.14
CA GLU A 111 -2.07 -8.43 1.11
C GLU A 111 -3.03 -7.36 0.58
N SER A 112 -3.67 -7.63 -0.56
CA SER A 112 -4.69 -6.76 -1.14
C SER A 112 -5.83 -6.44 -0.16
N SER A 113 -6.19 -7.38 0.72
CA SER A 113 -7.21 -7.20 1.76
C SER A 113 -6.82 -6.15 2.80
N ASP A 114 -5.53 -6.04 3.14
CA ASP A 114 -5.00 -5.02 4.05
C ASP A 114 -5.10 -3.63 3.42
N LEU A 115 -4.83 -3.53 2.11
CA LEU A 115 -4.94 -2.29 1.34
C LEU A 115 -6.38 -1.80 1.22
N ILE A 116 -7.34 -2.72 1.09
CA ILE A 116 -8.77 -2.39 1.10
C ILE A 116 -9.18 -1.88 2.49
N THR A 117 -8.77 -2.58 3.55
CA THR A 117 -9.03 -2.16 4.94
C THR A 117 -8.39 -0.81 5.25
N PHE A 118 -7.25 -0.51 4.63
CA PHE A 118 -6.56 0.77 4.74
C PHE A 118 -7.32 1.93 4.08
N GLY A 119 -8.17 1.65 3.09
CA GLY A 119 -9.02 2.65 2.43
C GLY A 119 -8.86 2.78 0.92
N LEU A 120 -8.14 1.84 0.27
CA LEU A 120 -8.19 1.72 -1.19
C LEU A 120 -9.45 0.97 -1.62
N ILE A 121 -10.03 1.37 -2.75
CA ILE A 121 -11.19 0.65 -3.29
C ILE A 121 -10.76 -0.70 -3.89
N PRO A 122 -11.55 -1.78 -3.72
CA PRO A 122 -11.21 -3.11 -4.23
C PRO A 122 -10.92 -3.14 -5.74
N GLU A 123 -11.67 -2.37 -6.53
CA GLU A 123 -11.52 -2.27 -7.98
C GLU A 123 -10.14 -1.73 -8.36
N PHE A 124 -9.64 -0.75 -7.59
CA PHE A 124 -8.34 -0.13 -7.82
C PHE A 124 -7.22 -1.09 -7.45
N VAL A 125 -7.30 -1.73 -6.26
CA VAL A 125 -6.31 -2.72 -5.82
C VAL A 125 -6.25 -3.92 -6.78
N GLY A 126 -7.40 -4.34 -7.34
CA GLY A 126 -7.48 -5.43 -8.31
C GLY A 126 -6.70 -5.18 -9.61
N ARG A 127 -6.39 -3.92 -9.96
CA ARG A 127 -5.56 -3.56 -11.12
C ARG A 127 -4.06 -3.60 -10.85
N PHE A 128 -3.63 -3.76 -9.60
CA PHE A 128 -2.23 -3.86 -9.19
C PHE A 128 -1.93 -5.23 -8.56
N PRO A 129 -1.66 -6.28 -9.35
CA PRO A 129 -1.46 -7.64 -8.85
C PRO A 129 -0.13 -7.84 -8.11
N SER A 130 0.85 -6.95 -8.33
CA SER A 130 2.17 -7.02 -7.70
C SER A 130 2.28 -5.99 -6.59
N ILE A 131 2.55 -6.45 -5.37
CA ILE A 131 2.80 -5.62 -4.19
C ILE A 131 4.27 -5.81 -3.80
N ALA A 132 5.01 -4.70 -3.70
CA ALA A 132 6.38 -4.69 -3.23
C ALA A 132 6.53 -3.73 -2.05
N ALA A 133 7.16 -4.19 -0.98
CA ALA A 133 7.48 -3.36 0.18
C ALA A 133 8.97 -3.05 0.19
N LEU A 134 9.33 -1.80 0.47
CA LEU A 134 10.71 -1.39 0.67
C LEU A 134 11.10 -1.57 2.14
N ALA A 135 12.34 -2.02 2.36
CA ALA A 135 12.92 -2.08 3.69
C ALA A 135 13.23 -0.66 4.21
N ASN A 136 13.25 -0.50 5.53
CA ASN A 136 13.73 0.72 6.13
C ASN A 136 15.24 0.87 5.86
N LEU A 137 15.68 2.13 5.75
CA LEU A 137 17.10 2.44 5.64
C LEU A 137 17.82 2.03 6.94
N ASN A 138 18.93 1.30 6.81
CA ASN A 138 19.86 0.96 7.89
C ASN A 138 21.19 1.70 7.69
N GLU A 139 22.01 1.80 8.74
CA GLU A 139 23.27 2.55 8.72
C GLU A 139 24.33 1.93 7.79
N GLU A 140 24.24 0.62 7.52
CA GLU A 140 25.15 -0.08 6.60
C GLU A 140 24.92 0.26 5.11
N VAL A 141 23.72 0.74 4.76
CA VAL A 141 23.35 1.09 3.36
C VAL A 141 23.40 2.61 3.13
N ARG A 142 24.09 3.35 4.00
CA ARG A 142 24.24 4.81 3.90
C ARG A 142 25.43 5.24 3.05
#